data_AF-A0A3M1PYN8-F1
#
_entry.id   AF-A0A3M1PYN8-F1
#
_cell.length_a   1.000
_cell.length_b   1.000
_cell.length_c   1.000
_cell.angle_alpha   90.00
_cell.angle_beta   90.00
_cell.angle_gamma   90.00
#
_symmetry.space_group_name_H-M   'P 1'
#
loop_
_entity.id
_entity.type
_entity.pdbx_description
1 polymer ?
#
loop_
_entity_poly.entity_id
_entity_poly.type
_entity_poly.pdbx_seq_one_letter_code
_entity_poly.pdbx_strand_id
1 'polypeptide(L)'
;MTPREARLMMQALLQRFGLAASRLCSCEDREQPVPMRIYRPPARCAGAPCVVFFHGGGWAMGDVESYHPLLERLAAASGAVFVSVDYRLAPEHPFPAALEDCLAVTRWALTGAAALGVAPERIFVMGDSAGGALAAAVARVLSREWPDALAGQILLYPLLDIAGPHRAHPSRLRFGSGDYFLSLTDIDRAASW
;
A
#
# COMPACT_ATOMS: atom_id res chain seq x y z
N MET A 1 2.06 22.05 -10.33
CA MET A 1 2.93 21.19 -9.50
C MET A 1 3.34 20.01 -10.36
N THR A 2 4.64 19.77 -10.50
CA THR A 2 5.16 18.60 -11.22
C THR A 2 4.98 17.32 -10.38
N PRO A 3 4.98 16.11 -10.98
CA PRO A 3 4.93 14.85 -10.20
C PRO A 3 6.04 14.76 -9.14
N ARG A 4 7.24 15.25 -9.48
CA ARG A 4 8.38 15.32 -8.54
C ARG A 4 8.10 16.23 -7.35
N GLU A 5 7.56 17.43 -7.58
CA GLU A 5 7.20 18.35 -6.50
C GLU A 5 6.10 17.76 -5.61
N ALA A 6 5.11 17.08 -6.19
CA ALA A 6 4.04 16.44 -5.46
C ALA A 6 4.56 15.30 -4.55
N ARG A 7 5.48 14.48 -5.06
CA ARG A 7 6.18 13.43 -4.30
C ARG A 7 6.96 14.00 -3.11
N LEU A 8 7.77 15.04 -3.34
CA LEU A 8 8.53 15.71 -2.28
C LEU A 8 7.61 16.36 -1.24
N MET A 9 6.51 16.97 -1.67
CA MET A 9 5.53 17.54 -0.76
C MET A 9 4.88 16.46 0.11
N MET A 10 4.53 15.30 -0.47
CA MET A 10 3.96 14.19 0.28
C MET A 10 4.94 13.60 1.30
N GLN A 11 6.20 13.40 0.92
CA GLN A 11 7.26 13.00 1.85
C GLN A 11 7.35 13.98 3.04
N ALA A 12 7.46 15.29 2.75
CA ALA A 12 7.56 16.31 3.80
C ALA A 12 6.31 16.36 4.69
N LEU A 13 5.12 16.21 4.10
CA LEU A 13 3.85 16.21 4.81
C LEU A 13 3.76 15.03 5.78
N LEU A 14 4.02 13.81 5.28
CA LEU A 14 3.95 12.59 6.07
C LEU A 14 5.07 12.49 7.09
N GLN A 15 6.24 13.06 6.84
CA GLN A 15 7.30 13.20 7.86
C GLN A 15 6.92 14.20 8.95
N ARG A 16 6.12 15.22 8.64
CA ARG A 16 5.71 16.27 9.60
C ARG A 16 4.49 15.88 10.44
N PHE A 17 3.58 15.08 9.87
CA PHE A 17 2.52 14.39 10.63
C PHE A 17 3.01 13.07 11.24
N GLY A 18 4.15 12.58 10.76
CA GLY A 18 4.82 11.36 11.17
C GLY A 18 5.57 11.54 12.47
N LEU A 19 5.05 10.84 13.49
CA LEU A 19 5.81 10.36 14.62
C LEU A 19 7.23 9.93 14.17
N ALA A 20 8.29 10.55 14.71
CA ALA A 20 9.67 10.33 14.29
C ALA A 20 9.99 8.83 14.12
N ALA A 21 10.75 8.50 13.05
CA ALA A 21 11.27 7.16 12.81
C ALA A 21 11.93 6.66 14.09
N SER A 22 11.51 5.48 14.50
CA SER A 22 12.02 4.82 15.69
C SER A 22 13.04 3.76 15.25
N ARG A 23 13.61 2.99 16.17
CA ARG A 23 14.40 1.79 15.84
C ARG A 23 13.73 0.59 16.46
N LEU A 24 12.43 0.48 16.21
CA LEU A 24 11.57 -0.59 16.74
C LEU A 24 11.76 -1.88 15.95
N CYS A 25 12.03 -1.81 14.65
CA CYS A 25 12.17 -2.97 13.77
C CYS A 25 13.54 -3.00 13.10
N SER A 26 13.98 -4.19 12.64
CA SER A 26 15.03 -4.26 11.63
C SER A 26 14.45 -4.07 10.24
N CYS A 27 15.14 -3.32 9.39
CA CYS A 27 14.71 -3.01 8.03
C CYS A 27 15.73 -3.53 7.02
N GLU A 28 15.25 -4.10 5.91
CA GLU A 28 16.08 -4.59 4.80
C GLU A 28 15.45 -4.14 3.48
N ASP A 29 16.24 -3.45 2.64
CA ASP A 29 15.84 -3.10 1.28
C ASP A 29 16.21 -4.21 0.29
N ARG A 30 15.34 -4.43 -0.69
CA ARG A 30 15.53 -5.39 -1.78
C ARG A 30 15.06 -4.82 -3.09
N GLU A 31 15.80 -5.11 -4.16
CA GLU A 31 15.48 -4.66 -5.52
C GLU A 31 14.60 -5.62 -6.33
N GLN A 32 14.47 -6.88 -5.88
CA GLN A 32 13.86 -7.96 -6.66
C GLN A 32 12.74 -8.65 -5.87
N PRO A 33 11.57 -8.94 -6.50
CA PRO A 33 11.27 -8.76 -7.93
C PRO A 33 10.95 -7.30 -8.34
N VAL A 34 10.66 -6.45 -7.35
CA VAL A 34 10.46 -5.01 -7.45
C VAL A 34 11.12 -4.40 -6.20
N PRO A 35 11.63 -3.16 -6.27
CA PRO A 35 12.11 -2.46 -5.08
C PRO A 35 11.10 -2.51 -3.94
N MET A 36 11.57 -2.85 -2.74
CA MET A 36 10.74 -3.00 -1.55
C MET A 36 11.58 -2.88 -0.28
N ARG A 37 10.90 -2.54 0.84
CA ARG A 37 11.49 -2.54 2.18
C ARG A 37 10.78 -3.53 3.08
N ILE A 38 11.54 -4.41 3.75
CA ILE A 38 11.04 -5.42 4.66
C ILE A 38 11.29 -4.98 6.10
N TYR A 39 10.23 -4.91 6.89
CA TYR A 39 10.26 -4.57 8.31
C TYR A 39 10.05 -5.84 9.14
N ARG A 40 10.99 -6.12 10.03
CA ARG A 40 10.92 -7.29 10.92
C ARG A 40 10.86 -6.85 12.38
N PRO A 41 9.79 -7.21 13.11
CA PRO A 41 9.65 -6.84 14.51
C PRO A 41 10.65 -7.62 15.40
N PRO A 42 10.98 -7.08 16.58
CA PRO A 42 12.04 -7.61 17.44
C PRO A 42 11.63 -8.92 18.12
N ALA A 43 10.34 -9.09 18.45
CA ALA A 43 9.79 -10.33 18.98
C ALA A 43 9.56 -11.34 17.83
N ARG A 44 10.62 -12.05 17.43
CA ARG A 44 10.52 -13.15 16.46
C ARG A 44 9.85 -14.36 17.10
N CYS A 45 8.59 -14.61 16.76
CA CYS A 45 8.03 -15.95 16.82
C CYS A 45 8.22 -16.60 15.43
N ALA A 46 8.66 -17.86 15.38
CA ALA A 46 8.62 -18.61 14.13
C ALA A 46 7.17 -18.63 13.60
N GLY A 47 6.96 -18.33 12.32
CA GLY A 47 5.62 -18.28 11.74
C GLY A 47 4.85 -16.98 12.03
N ALA A 48 5.54 -15.85 12.09
CA ALA A 48 4.89 -14.54 12.18
C ALA A 48 3.96 -14.28 10.98
N PRO A 49 2.89 -13.48 11.12
CA PRO A 49 2.13 -12.99 9.98
C PRO A 49 2.99 -12.16 9.04
N CYS A 50 2.62 -12.12 7.75
CA CYS A 50 3.21 -11.23 6.76
C CYS A 50 2.14 -10.30 6.20
N VAL A 51 2.45 -9.01 6.08
CA VAL A 51 1.60 -8.02 5.43
C VAL A 51 2.36 -7.42 4.26
N VAL A 52 1.90 -7.68 3.03
CA VAL A 52 2.39 -6.97 1.85
C VAL A 52 1.62 -5.66 1.75
N PHE A 53 2.34 -4.54 1.89
CA PHE A 53 1.78 -3.21 1.97
C PHE A 53 1.97 -2.43 0.68
N PHE A 54 0.91 -1.78 0.21
CA PHE A 54 0.88 -0.89 -0.94
C PHE A 54 0.52 0.51 -0.46
N HIS A 55 1.41 1.47 -0.70
CA HIS A 55 1.21 2.83 -0.22
C HIS A 55 0.12 3.59 -0.99
N GLY A 56 -0.51 4.58 -0.36
CA GLY A 56 -1.38 5.55 -1.01
C GLY A 56 -0.60 6.62 -1.78
N GLY A 57 -1.32 7.59 -2.36
CA GLY A 57 -0.74 8.70 -3.14
C GLY A 57 -1.28 8.83 -4.56
N GLY A 58 -2.51 8.37 -4.82
CA GLY A 58 -3.16 8.50 -6.13
C GLY A 58 -2.40 7.81 -7.26
N TRP A 59 -1.64 6.75 -6.95
CA TRP A 59 -0.72 6.03 -7.86
C TRP A 59 0.41 6.88 -8.47
N ALA A 60 0.50 8.16 -8.11
CA ALA A 60 1.48 9.11 -8.66
C ALA A 60 2.47 9.64 -7.61
N MET A 61 2.19 9.40 -6.33
CA MET A 61 2.95 9.88 -5.18
C MET A 61 3.12 8.76 -4.14
N GLY A 62 3.99 9.03 -3.16
CA GLY A 62 4.37 8.09 -2.12
C GLY A 62 5.54 7.20 -2.54
N ASP A 63 6.19 6.63 -1.54
CA ASP A 63 7.31 5.69 -1.66
C ASP A 63 7.55 5.03 -0.29
N VAL A 64 8.51 4.10 -0.25
CA VAL A 64 8.92 3.42 0.99
C VAL A 64 9.41 4.36 2.08
N GLU A 65 9.98 5.52 1.75
CA GLU A 65 10.47 6.50 2.72
C GLU A 65 9.33 7.27 3.38
N SER A 66 8.32 7.64 2.60
CA SER A 66 7.12 8.35 3.05
C SER A 66 6.34 7.55 4.08
N TYR A 67 6.34 6.21 3.94
CA TYR A 67 5.59 5.29 4.81
C TYR A 67 6.45 4.65 5.90
N HIS A 68 7.76 4.89 5.91
CA HIS A 68 8.69 4.24 6.83
C HIS A 68 8.29 4.35 8.31
N PRO A 69 7.98 5.55 8.86
CA PRO A 69 7.62 5.65 10.28
C PRO A 69 6.32 4.92 10.64
N LEU A 70 5.36 4.86 9.71
CA LEU A 70 4.10 4.16 9.91
C LEU A 70 4.32 2.64 9.94
N LEU A 71 4.99 2.10 8.93
CA LEU A 71 5.17 0.66 8.80
C LEU A 71 6.07 0.09 9.89
N GLU A 72 7.07 0.84 10.34
CA GLU A 72 7.89 0.42 11.46
C GLU A 72 7.07 0.23 12.74
N ARG A 73 6.14 1.16 13.03
CA ARG A 73 5.26 1.09 14.19
C ARG A 73 4.21 -0.01 14.05
N LEU A 74 3.63 -0.17 12.87
CA LEU A 74 2.66 -1.23 12.60
C LEU A 74 3.30 -2.61 12.73
N ALA A 75 4.50 -2.82 12.19
CA ALA A 75 5.25 -4.06 12.35
C ALA A 75 5.53 -4.34 13.83
N ALA A 76 6.05 -3.35 14.57
CA ALA A 76 6.35 -3.52 15.99
C ALA A 76 5.10 -3.80 16.85
N ALA A 77 3.99 -3.10 16.58
CA ALA A 77 2.75 -3.24 17.34
C ALA A 77 1.99 -4.54 17.04
N SER A 78 2.04 -5.02 15.79
CA SER A 78 1.33 -6.22 15.36
C SER A 78 2.13 -7.51 15.53
N GLY A 79 3.47 -7.41 15.63
CA GLY A 79 4.35 -8.58 15.55
C GLY A 79 4.39 -9.23 14.16
N ALA A 80 3.88 -8.57 13.12
CA ALA A 80 3.92 -9.04 11.75
C ALA A 80 5.16 -8.51 11.01
N VAL A 81 5.63 -9.29 10.04
CA VAL A 81 6.57 -8.81 9.02
C VAL A 81 5.80 -7.95 8.02
N PHE A 82 6.31 -6.76 7.72
CA PHE A 82 5.74 -5.92 6.65
C PHE A 82 6.67 -5.90 5.45
N VAL A 83 6.11 -6.05 4.26
CA VAL A 83 6.80 -5.90 2.97
C VAL A 83 6.20 -4.70 2.27
N SER A 84 6.88 -3.55 2.32
CA SER A 84 6.44 -2.32 1.65
C SER A 84 6.89 -2.32 0.21
N VAL A 85 5.96 -2.34 -0.73
CA VAL A 85 6.27 -2.34 -2.17
C VAL A 85 6.50 -0.93 -2.66
N ASP A 86 7.62 -0.70 -3.34
CA ASP A 86 7.95 0.56 -4.02
C ASP A 86 7.55 0.45 -5.50
N TYR A 87 6.24 0.39 -5.73
CA TYR A 87 5.69 0.11 -7.06
C TYR A 87 5.87 1.29 -8.02
N ARG A 88 5.93 1.00 -9.33
CA ARG A 88 6.06 2.03 -10.37
C ARG A 88 4.87 3.01 -10.38
N LEU A 89 5.16 4.30 -10.48
CA LEU A 89 4.17 5.38 -10.38
C LEU A 89 3.74 5.93 -11.74
N ALA A 90 2.48 6.36 -11.81
CA ALA A 90 1.98 7.20 -12.89
C ALA A 90 2.49 8.66 -12.72
N PRO A 91 2.56 9.45 -13.80
CA PRO A 91 2.24 9.09 -15.19
C PRO A 91 3.37 8.35 -15.94
N GLU A 92 4.57 8.22 -15.36
CA GLU A 92 5.72 7.58 -16.01
C GLU A 92 5.45 6.10 -16.34
N HIS A 93 4.68 5.45 -15.47
CA HIS A 93 4.24 4.07 -15.63
C HIS A 93 2.72 3.98 -15.37
N PRO A 94 1.89 4.19 -16.41
CA PRO A 94 0.44 4.13 -16.25
C PRO A 94 -0.03 2.70 -15.91
N PHE A 95 -1.32 2.58 -15.59
CA PHE A 95 -1.97 1.28 -15.41
C PHE A 95 -1.67 0.35 -16.61
N PRO A 96 -1.29 -0.94 -16.39
CA PRO A 96 -1.38 -1.69 -15.14
C PRO A 96 -0.07 -1.80 -14.31
N ALA A 97 0.96 -0.97 -14.57
CA ALA A 97 2.30 -1.18 -14.02
C ALA A 97 2.35 -1.37 -12.49
N ALA A 98 1.70 -0.49 -11.72
CA ALA A 98 1.65 -0.60 -10.26
C ALA A 98 0.99 -1.91 -9.78
N LEU A 99 -0.07 -2.36 -10.47
CA LEU A 99 -0.77 -3.61 -10.14
C LEU A 99 0.11 -4.83 -10.42
N GLU A 100 0.83 -4.83 -11.54
CA GLU A 100 1.77 -5.90 -11.89
C GLU A 100 2.88 -6.02 -10.85
N ASP A 101 3.45 -4.88 -10.42
CA ASP A 101 4.49 -4.84 -9.39
C ASP A 101 4.00 -5.39 -8.05
N CYS A 102 2.80 -4.95 -7.62
CA CYS A 102 2.19 -5.43 -6.39
C CYS A 102 1.89 -6.94 -6.44
N LEU A 103 1.41 -7.44 -7.59
CA LEU A 103 1.21 -8.88 -7.81
C LEU A 103 2.54 -9.64 -7.77
N ALA A 104 3.60 -9.11 -8.39
CA ALA A 104 4.92 -9.74 -8.41
C ALA A 104 5.48 -9.91 -6.99
N VAL A 105 5.44 -8.86 -6.18
CA VAL A 105 5.92 -8.94 -4.79
C VAL A 105 5.01 -9.83 -3.93
N THR A 106 3.70 -9.80 -4.13
CA THR A 106 2.78 -10.67 -3.37
C THR A 106 3.00 -12.14 -3.69
N ARG A 107 3.14 -12.50 -4.98
CA ARG A 107 3.48 -13.88 -5.40
C ARG A 107 4.85 -14.32 -4.87
N TRP A 108 5.82 -13.40 -4.83
CA TRP A 108 7.13 -13.65 -4.22
C TRP A 108 7.01 -13.93 -2.72
N ALA A 109 6.22 -13.16 -1.97
CA ALA A 109 6.01 -13.37 -0.54
C ALA A 109 5.31 -14.72 -0.26
N LEU A 110 4.31 -15.07 -1.06
CA LEU A 110 3.56 -16.33 -0.98
C LEU A 110 4.44 -17.55 -1.23
N THR A 111 5.27 -17.51 -2.27
CA THR A 111 6.17 -18.63 -2.61
C THR A 111 7.46 -18.65 -1.77
N GLY A 112 7.83 -17.52 -1.15
CA GLY A 112 9.03 -17.33 -0.34
C GLY A 112 8.81 -17.33 1.18
N ALA A 113 7.63 -17.73 1.68
CA ALA A 113 7.25 -17.61 3.09
C ALA A 113 8.30 -18.17 4.08
N ALA A 114 8.85 -19.35 3.78
CA ALA A 114 9.89 -19.97 4.61
C ALA A 114 11.17 -19.11 4.70
N ALA A 115 11.62 -18.54 3.57
CA ALA A 115 12.79 -17.65 3.54
C ALA A 115 12.53 -16.32 4.26
N LEU A 116 11.28 -15.87 4.28
CA LEU A 116 10.83 -14.71 5.06
C LEU A 116 10.68 -15.01 6.56
N GLY A 117 10.63 -16.29 6.95
CA GLY A 117 10.37 -16.72 8.33
C GLY A 117 8.92 -16.49 8.77
N VAL A 118 7.99 -16.40 7.81
CA VAL A 118 6.56 -16.13 8.04
C VAL A 118 5.73 -17.40 7.80
N ALA A 119 4.53 -17.44 8.39
CA ALA A 119 3.59 -18.52 8.16
C ALA A 119 2.87 -18.33 6.81
N PRO A 120 2.95 -19.30 5.87
CA PRO A 120 2.35 -19.17 4.54
C PRO A 120 0.83 -18.95 4.57
N GLU A 121 0.14 -19.50 5.58
CA GLU A 121 -1.30 -19.34 5.80
C GLU A 121 -1.68 -18.02 6.48
N ARG A 122 -0.70 -17.14 6.76
CA ARG A 122 -0.89 -15.86 7.45
C ARG A 122 -0.33 -14.69 6.64
N ILE A 123 -0.50 -14.74 5.32
CA ILE A 123 -0.10 -13.68 4.40
C ILE A 123 -1.31 -12.82 4.06
N PHE A 124 -1.18 -11.52 4.29
CA PHE A 124 -2.20 -10.51 4.07
C PHE A 124 -1.72 -9.48 3.06
N VAL A 125 -2.66 -8.83 2.37
CA VAL A 125 -2.39 -7.59 1.64
C VAL A 125 -3.01 -6.41 2.35
N MET A 126 -2.34 -5.27 2.32
CA MET A 126 -2.79 -4.05 2.97
C MET A 126 -2.47 -2.85 2.11
N GLY A 127 -3.30 -1.82 2.16
CA GLY A 127 -2.95 -0.53 1.59
C GLY A 127 -3.94 0.56 1.96
N ASP A 128 -3.51 1.79 1.75
CA ASP A 128 -4.32 2.97 2.05
C ASP A 128 -4.65 3.78 0.79
N SER A 129 -5.83 4.39 0.73
CA SER A 129 -6.26 5.21 -0.42
C SER A 129 -6.08 4.45 -1.76
N ALA A 130 -5.24 4.95 -2.67
CA ALA A 130 -4.86 4.32 -3.93
C ALA A 130 -4.18 2.94 -3.75
N GLY A 131 -3.36 2.77 -2.71
CA GLY A 131 -2.78 1.49 -2.32
C GLY A 131 -3.83 0.51 -1.78
N GLY A 132 -4.88 1.01 -1.15
CA GLY A 132 -6.05 0.20 -0.78
C GLY A 132 -6.79 -0.35 -2.01
N ALA A 133 -6.83 0.42 -3.10
CA ALA A 133 -7.34 -0.06 -4.39
C ALA A 133 -6.48 -1.18 -4.96
N LEU A 134 -5.14 -1.03 -4.90
CA LEU A 134 -4.19 -2.08 -5.29
C LEU A 134 -4.35 -3.33 -4.43
N ALA A 135 -4.53 -3.20 -3.12
CA ALA A 135 -4.77 -4.33 -2.21
C ALA A 135 -6.02 -5.13 -2.60
N ALA A 136 -7.12 -4.43 -2.88
CA ALA A 136 -8.36 -5.06 -3.33
C ALA A 136 -8.19 -5.75 -4.69
N ALA A 137 -7.50 -5.11 -5.64
CA ALA A 137 -7.24 -5.66 -6.96
C ALA A 137 -6.34 -6.90 -6.92
N VAL A 138 -5.24 -6.85 -6.15
CA VAL A 138 -4.33 -7.99 -5.93
C VAL A 138 -5.09 -9.17 -5.33
N ALA A 139 -5.85 -8.94 -4.25
CA ALA A 139 -6.66 -9.99 -3.63
C ALA A 139 -7.67 -10.59 -4.62
N ARG A 140 -8.31 -9.75 -5.45
CA ARG A 140 -9.26 -10.18 -6.46
C ARG A 140 -8.63 -11.07 -7.53
N VAL A 141 -7.43 -10.73 -8.01
CA VAL A 141 -6.69 -11.51 -9.00
C VAL A 141 -6.24 -12.84 -8.38
N LEU A 142 -5.57 -12.79 -7.22
CA LEU A 142 -5.05 -13.98 -6.57
C LEU A 142 -6.15 -14.95 -6.13
N SER A 143 -7.33 -14.49 -5.73
CA SER A 143 -8.46 -15.38 -5.41
C SER A 143 -8.89 -16.29 -6.57
N ARG A 144 -8.59 -15.91 -7.82
CA ARG A 144 -8.87 -16.74 -9.01
C ARG A 144 -7.71 -17.65 -9.38
N GLU A 145 -6.49 -17.15 -9.21
CA GLU A 145 -5.27 -17.89 -9.58
C GLU A 145 -4.92 -18.92 -8.52
N TRP A 146 -4.84 -18.50 -7.25
CA TRP A 146 -4.47 -19.30 -6.09
C TRP A 146 -5.54 -19.12 -4.98
N PRO A 147 -6.61 -19.93 -5.01
CA PRO A 147 -7.61 -19.95 -3.96
C PRO A 147 -6.96 -20.09 -2.58
N ASP A 148 -7.47 -19.34 -1.60
CA ASP A 148 -7.02 -19.35 -0.20
C ASP A 148 -5.55 -18.94 0.06
N ALA A 149 -4.86 -18.39 -0.95
CA ALA A 149 -3.46 -17.95 -0.79
C ALA A 149 -3.30 -16.79 0.20
N LEU A 150 -4.30 -15.91 0.31
CA LEU A 150 -4.28 -14.78 1.23
C LEU A 150 -5.22 -15.04 2.40
N ALA A 151 -4.72 -14.82 3.62
CA ALA A 151 -5.49 -14.89 4.85
C ALA A 151 -6.49 -13.72 4.99
N GLY A 152 -6.26 -12.62 4.25
CA GLY A 152 -7.18 -11.49 4.21
C GLY A 152 -6.61 -10.26 3.50
N GLN A 153 -7.46 -9.24 3.37
CA GLN A 153 -7.09 -7.92 2.87
C GLN A 153 -7.47 -6.83 3.89
N ILE A 154 -6.58 -5.86 4.11
CA ILE A 154 -6.77 -4.75 5.04
C ILE A 154 -6.82 -3.45 4.24
N LEU A 155 -8.01 -2.86 4.11
CA LEU A 155 -8.24 -1.71 3.25
C LEU A 155 -8.45 -0.44 4.07
N LEU A 156 -7.46 0.46 4.07
CA LEU A 156 -7.56 1.74 4.77
C LEU A 156 -8.13 2.79 3.80
N TYR A 157 -9.38 3.21 4.03
CA TYR A 157 -10.08 4.23 3.21
C TYR A 157 -9.84 4.09 1.68
N PRO A 158 -10.08 2.90 1.08
CA PRO A 158 -9.62 2.57 -0.25
C PRO A 158 -10.36 3.36 -1.35
N LEU A 159 -9.63 3.70 -2.41
CA LEU A 159 -10.17 4.34 -3.61
C LEU A 159 -10.71 3.29 -4.61
N LEU A 160 -11.92 2.78 -4.39
CA LEU A 160 -12.47 1.64 -5.15
C LEU A 160 -13.29 2.01 -6.38
N ASP A 161 -13.71 3.26 -6.49
CA ASP A 161 -14.46 3.75 -7.64
C ASP A 161 -14.14 5.24 -7.84
N ILE A 162 -13.65 5.58 -9.03
CA ILE A 162 -13.44 6.96 -9.50
C ILE A 162 -14.19 7.28 -10.79
N ALA A 163 -14.69 6.26 -11.50
CA ALA A 163 -15.35 6.41 -12.80
C ALA A 163 -16.88 6.49 -12.67
N GLY A 164 -17.43 5.89 -11.61
CA GLY A 164 -18.86 5.91 -11.34
C GLY A 164 -19.35 7.32 -11.00
N PRO A 165 -20.58 7.68 -11.42
CA PRO A 165 -21.11 9.01 -11.19
C PRO A 165 -21.29 9.27 -9.68
N HIS A 166 -21.04 10.51 -9.23
CA HIS A 166 -21.13 10.87 -7.80
C HIS A 166 -22.44 10.49 -7.12
N ARG A 167 -23.57 10.56 -7.85
CA ARG A 167 -24.89 10.17 -7.36
C ARG A 167 -25.01 8.70 -6.95
N ALA A 168 -24.11 7.82 -7.41
CA ALA A 168 -24.08 6.43 -6.98
C ALA A 168 -23.54 6.26 -5.55
N HIS A 169 -22.93 7.31 -4.98
CA HIS A 169 -22.25 7.28 -3.68
C HIS A 169 -22.76 8.42 -2.78
N PRO A 170 -23.76 8.17 -1.92
CA PRO A 170 -24.32 9.20 -1.03
C PRO A 170 -23.26 9.91 -0.16
N SER A 171 -22.19 9.21 0.21
CA SER A 171 -21.06 9.78 0.95
C SER A 171 -20.30 10.86 0.16
N ARG A 172 -20.13 10.69 -1.16
CA ARG A 172 -19.48 11.71 -2.01
C ARG A 172 -20.29 13.00 -2.02
N LEU A 173 -21.61 12.91 -2.13
CA LEU A 173 -22.48 14.10 -2.09
C LEU A 173 -22.47 14.79 -0.74
N ARG A 174 -22.39 14.02 0.36
CA ARG A 174 -22.41 14.55 1.73
C ARG A 174 -21.08 15.14 2.17
N PHE A 175 -19.95 14.58 1.73
CA PHE A 175 -18.62 14.89 2.26
C PHE A 175 -17.60 15.36 1.21
N GLY A 176 -17.98 15.41 -0.07
CA GLY A 176 -17.11 15.82 -1.17
C GLY A 176 -16.94 17.33 -1.32
N SER A 177 -17.18 18.12 -0.27
CA SER A 177 -16.90 19.57 -0.24
C SER A 177 -15.41 19.88 -0.26
N GLY A 178 -14.56 18.92 0.14
CA GLY A 178 -13.13 19.12 0.34
C GLY A 178 -12.73 19.36 1.81
N ASP A 179 -13.70 19.48 2.73
CA ASP A 179 -13.44 19.71 4.16
C ASP A 179 -12.63 18.56 4.80
N TYR A 180 -12.74 17.35 4.23
CA TYR A 180 -11.97 16.16 4.62
C TYR A 180 -10.87 15.82 3.61
N PHE A 181 -10.19 16.84 3.09
CA PHE A 181 -9.08 16.76 2.12
C PHE A 181 -9.47 16.38 0.67
N LEU A 182 -10.44 15.48 0.46
CA LEU A 182 -10.85 15.03 -0.87
C LEU A 182 -12.20 15.65 -1.28
N SER A 183 -12.23 16.40 -2.39
CA SER A 183 -13.46 16.96 -2.96
C SER A 183 -14.00 16.15 -4.16
N LEU A 184 -15.25 16.42 -4.55
CA LEU A 184 -15.81 15.89 -5.82
C LEU A 184 -14.95 16.29 -7.02
N THR A 185 -14.45 17.53 -7.03
CA THR A 185 -13.59 18.04 -8.10
C THR A 185 -12.26 17.29 -8.17
N ASP A 186 -11.69 16.89 -7.04
CA ASP A 186 -10.47 16.09 -7.02
C ASP A 186 -10.70 14.68 -7.58
N ILE A 187 -11.85 14.06 -7.26
CA ILE A 187 -12.25 12.77 -7.84
C ILE A 187 -12.43 12.90 -9.36
N ASP A 188 -13.11 13.94 -9.84
CA ASP A 188 -13.32 14.18 -11.28
C ASP A 188 -12.00 14.38 -12.03
N ARG A 189 -11.04 15.10 -11.42
CA ARG A 189 -9.70 15.26 -11.99
C ARG A 189 -8.96 13.94 -12.04
N ALA A 190 -9.03 13.13 -10.99
CA ALA A 190 -8.38 11.82 -10.97
C ALA A 190 -8.93 10.86 -12.03
N ALA A 191 -10.21 10.97 -12.40
CA ALA A 191 -10.81 10.18 -13.47
C ALA A 191 -10.33 10.56 -14.89
N SER A 192 -9.65 11.70 -15.03
CA SER A 192 -9.13 12.21 -16.31
C SER A 192 -7.65 11.88 -16.56
N TRP A 193 -7.01 11.19 -15.62
CA TRP A 193 -5.61 10.77 -15.69
C TRP A 193 -5.45 9.38 -16.30
#